data_AF-A0AAD9PCF1-F1
#
_entry.id   AF-A0AAD9PCF1-F1
#
_cell.length_a   1.000
_cell.length_b   1.000
_cell.length_c   1.000
_cell.angle_alpha   90.00
_cell.angle_beta   90.00
_cell.angle_gamma   90.00
#
_symmetry.space_group_name_H-M   'P 1'
#
loop_
_entity.id
_entity.type
_entity.pdbx_description
1 polymer ?
#
loop_
_entity_poly.entity_id
_entity_poly.type
_entity_poly.pdbx_seq_one_letter_code
_entity_poly.pdbx_strand_id
1 'polypeptide(L)'
;MMRHLRSLMRITWMDKVTNKDILERTGLPSMEDLLIRKNLRWTGHLMRMSTDRLPKQILYSQLSSGHRKRGRPRLRLKDTSRET
;
A
#
# COMPACT_ATOMS: atom_id res chain seq x y z
N MET A 1 2.61 -1.10 -15.61
CA MET A 1 1.84 -2.35 -15.72
C MET A 1 0.68 -2.20 -16.72
N MET A 2 -0.32 -1.37 -16.43
CA MET A 2 -1.57 -1.31 -17.22
C MET A 2 -1.40 -1.04 -18.72
N ARG A 3 -0.46 -0.17 -19.14
CA ARG A 3 -0.20 0.11 -20.56
C ARG A 3 0.16 -1.14 -21.36
N HIS A 4 1.09 -1.94 -20.86
CA HIS A 4 1.52 -3.17 -21.53
C HIS A 4 0.41 -4.23 -21.51
N LEU A 5 -0.34 -4.31 -20.41
CA LEU A 5 -1.45 -5.26 -20.29
C LEU A 5 -2.59 -4.95 -21.27
N ARG A 6 -2.92 -3.66 -21.42
CA ARG A 6 -3.88 -3.19 -22.43
C ARG A 6 -3.40 -3.48 -23.85
N SER A 7 -2.11 -3.24 -24.14
CA SER A 7 -1.51 -3.55 -25.45
C SER A 7 -1.58 -5.04 -25.77
N LEU A 8 -1.16 -5.90 -24.83
CA LEU A 8 -1.17 -7.36 -24.99
C LEU A 8 -2.57 -7.91 -25.26
N MET A 9 -3.57 -7.39 -24.56
CA MET A 9 -4.98 -7.78 -24.70
C MET A 9 -5.71 -7.03 -25.82
N ARG A 10 -5.01 -6.18 -26.59
CA ARG A 10 -5.56 -5.35 -27.67
C ARG A 10 -6.75 -4.46 -27.24
N ILE A 11 -6.71 -3.96 -26.00
CA ILE A 11 -7.74 -3.10 -25.44
C ILE A 11 -7.42 -1.63 -25.73
N THR A 12 -8.31 -0.98 -26.45
CA THR A 12 -8.28 0.43 -26.81
C THR A 12 -9.06 1.29 -25.81
N TRP A 13 -9.17 2.59 -26.09
CA TRP A 13 -10.00 3.51 -25.31
C TRP A 13 -11.49 3.38 -25.64
N MET A 14 -11.83 2.85 -26.82
CA MET A 14 -13.21 2.67 -27.29
C MET A 14 -13.92 1.53 -26.55
N ASP A 15 -13.17 0.52 -26.10
CA ASP A 15 -13.71 -0.66 -25.42
C ASP A 15 -14.24 -0.36 -24.00
N LYS A 16 -13.93 0.83 -23.45
CA LYS A 16 -14.36 1.29 -22.10
C LYS A 16 -14.10 0.30 -20.95
N VAL A 17 -13.17 -0.65 -21.13
CA VAL A 17 -12.80 -1.63 -20.11
C VAL A 17 -12.01 -0.96 -18.99
N THR A 18 -12.44 -1.20 -17.75
CA THR A 18 -11.80 -0.64 -16.56
C THR A 18 -10.49 -1.36 -16.24
N ASN A 19 -9.59 -0.70 -15.51
CA ASN A 19 -8.35 -1.34 -15.08
C ASN A 19 -8.60 -2.51 -14.12
N LYS A 20 -9.70 -2.47 -13.35
CA LYS A 20 -10.09 -3.56 -12.45
C LYS A 20 -10.42 -4.82 -13.24
N ASP A 21 -11.24 -4.70 -14.28
CA ASP A 21 -11.63 -5.85 -15.12
C ASP A 21 -10.42 -6.48 -15.81
N ILE A 22 -9.46 -5.66 -16.25
CA ILE A 22 -8.22 -6.15 -16.88
C ILE A 22 -7.38 -6.95 -15.88
N LEU A 23 -7.26 -6.47 -14.65
CA LEU A 23 -6.52 -7.16 -13.59
C LEU A 23 -7.21 -8.48 -13.20
N GLU A 24 -8.54 -8.47 -13.09
CA GLU A 24 -9.35 -9.65 -12.81
C GLU A 24 -9.20 -10.71 -13.90
N ARG A 25 -9.32 -10.33 -15.18
CA ARG A 25 -9.12 -11.24 -16.34
C ARG A 25 -7.73 -11.87 -16.39
N THR A 26 -6.73 -11.18 -15.85
CA THR A 26 -5.33 -11.63 -15.89
C THR A 26 -4.90 -12.32 -14.61
N GLY A 27 -5.79 -12.40 -13.60
CA GLY A 27 -5.47 -12.92 -12.27
C GLY A 27 -4.38 -12.11 -11.55
N LEU A 28 -4.11 -10.88 -12.02
CA LEU A 28 -3.07 -10.04 -11.47
C LEU A 28 -3.66 -9.18 -10.35
N PRO A 29 -2.94 -9.02 -9.24
CA PRO A 29 -3.37 -8.12 -8.19
C PRO A 29 -3.19 -6.66 -8.60
N SER A 30 -4.01 -5.79 -8.02
CA SER A 30 -3.79 -4.36 -8.18
C SER A 30 -2.51 -3.90 -7.47
N MET A 31 -2.03 -2.71 -7.84
CA MET A 31 -0.91 -2.08 -7.13
C MET A 31 -1.23 -1.84 -5.65
N GLU A 32 -2.48 -1.49 -5.34
CA GLU A 32 -2.95 -1.30 -3.97
C GLU A 32 -2.85 -2.60 -3.18
N ASP A 33 -3.35 -3.72 -3.73
CA ASP A 33 -3.29 -5.03 -3.07
C ASP A 33 -1.85 -5.50 -2.83
N LEU A 34 -0.94 -5.18 -3.75
CA LEU A 34 0.49 -5.47 -3.59
C LEU A 34 1.11 -4.64 -2.46
N LEU A 35 0.78 -3.35 -2.37
CA LEU A 35 1.26 -2.47 -1.31
C LEU A 35 0.71 -2.90 0.05
N ILE A 36 -0.59 -3.18 0.15
CA ILE A 36 -1.24 -3.67 1.37
C ILE A 36 -0.57 -4.95 1.84
N ARG A 37 -0.40 -5.95 0.97
CA ARG A 37 0.25 -7.23 1.34
C ARG A 37 1.70 -7.05 1.80
N LYS A 38 2.48 -6.19 1.14
CA LYS A 38 3.85 -5.88 1.56
C LYS A 38 3.87 -5.21 2.93
N ASN A 39 3.02 -4.23 3.14
CA ASN A 39 2.90 -3.53 4.42
C ASN A 39 2.50 -4.51 5.54
N LEU A 40 1.48 -5.34 5.32
CA LEU A 40 1.04 -6.35 6.29
C LEU A 40 2.14 -7.37 6.64
N ARG A 41 2.91 -7.83 5.66
CA ARG A 41 4.04 -8.73 5.92
C ARG A 41 5.11 -8.06 6.79
N TRP A 42 5.44 -6.81 6.51
CA TRP A 42 6.44 -6.06 7.25
C TRP A 42 5.95 -5.70 8.66
N THR A 43 4.71 -5.21 8.82
CA THR A 43 4.14 -4.92 10.14
C THR A 43 4.00 -6.19 10.97
N GLY A 44 3.53 -7.30 10.38
CA GLY A 44 3.47 -8.59 11.05
C GLY A 44 4.85 -9.09 11.51
N HIS A 45 5.90 -8.83 10.73
CA HIS A 45 7.28 -9.10 11.16
C HIS A 45 7.68 -8.23 12.37
N LEU A 46 7.37 -6.93 12.35
CA LEU A 46 7.61 -6.05 13.49
C LEU A 46 6.82 -6.46 14.74
N MET A 47 5.59 -6.95 14.60
CA MET A 47 4.78 -7.41 15.74
C MET A 47 5.44 -8.57 16.48
N ARG A 48 6.08 -9.49 15.74
CA ARG A 48 6.82 -10.62 16.30
C ARG A 48 8.21 -10.26 16.82
N MET A 49 8.79 -9.16 16.34
CA MET A 49 10.08 -8.65 16.81
C MET A 49 9.97 -8.16 18.26
N SER A 50 11.06 -8.23 19.03
CA SER A 50 11.10 -7.74 20.42
C SER A 50 10.98 -6.21 20.49
N THR A 51 10.53 -5.68 21.62
CA THR A 51 10.21 -4.24 21.81
C THR A 51 11.44 -3.35 22.01
N ASP A 52 12.58 -3.93 22.35
CA ASP A 52 13.89 -3.26 22.39
C ASP A 52 14.41 -2.90 20.99
N ARG A 53 13.86 -3.50 19.94
CA ARG A 53 14.34 -3.31 18.59
C ARG A 53 13.85 -2.00 18.00
N LEU A 54 14.80 -1.19 17.52
CA LEU A 54 14.55 0.13 16.93
C LEU A 54 13.39 0.17 15.92
N PRO A 55 13.24 -0.78 14.96
CA PRO A 55 12.15 -0.70 13.99
C PRO A 55 10.76 -0.75 14.63
N LYS A 56 10.58 -1.55 15.69
CA LYS A 56 9.32 -1.65 16.42
C LYS A 56 9.08 -0.40 17.26
N GLN A 57 10.12 0.13 17.91
CA GLN A 57 10.05 1.39 18.65
C GLN A 57 9.66 2.57 17.75
N ILE A 58 10.28 2.70 16.58
CA ILE A 58 10.00 3.76 15.60
C ILE A 58 8.56 3.67 15.08
N LEU A 59 8.04 2.46 14.87
CA LEU A 59 6.66 2.28 14.43
C LEU A 59 5.66 2.93 15.41
N TYR A 60 5.88 2.75 16.71
CA TYR A 60 5.00 3.29 17.75
C TYR A 60 5.38 4.69 18.25
N SER A 61 6.59 5.16 17.93
CA SER A 61 7.07 6.44 18.42
C SER A 61 6.22 7.63 17.94
N GLN A 62 6.31 8.69 18.71
CA GLN A 62 5.81 10.02 18.37
C GLN A 62 6.95 11.01 18.59
N LEU A 63 6.95 12.11 17.84
CA LEU A 63 7.91 13.18 18.07
C LEU A 63 7.62 13.80 19.43
N SER A 64 8.65 14.00 20.25
CA SER A 64 8.54 14.67 21.54
C SER A 64 8.23 16.16 21.39
N SER A 65 8.61 16.76 20.27
CA SER A 65 8.33 18.16 19.94
C SER A 65 7.97 18.34 18.46
N GLY A 66 7.14 19.35 18.17
CA GLY A 66 6.68 19.67 16.83
C GLY A 66 5.28 19.16 16.51
N HIS A 67 4.57 19.91 15.67
CA HIS A 67 3.18 19.64 15.31
C HIS A 67 3.07 19.25 13.83
N ARG A 68 2.13 18.34 13.51
CA ARG A 68 1.81 18.07 12.11
C ARG A 68 1.10 19.28 11.51
N LYS A 69 1.44 19.62 10.26
CA LYS A 69 0.74 20.67 9.52
C LYS A 69 -0.75 20.34 9.38
N ARG A 70 -1.61 21.34 9.57
CA ARG A 70 -3.04 21.25 9.28
C ARG A 70 -3.28 21.07 7.77
N GLY A 71 -4.35 20.39 7.39
CA GLY A 71 -4.71 20.11 6.00
C GLY A 71 -4.36 18.68 5.58
N ARG A 72 -3.37 18.53 4.68
CA ARG A 72 -2.97 17.24 4.10
C ARG A 72 -1.56 16.82 4.55
N PRO A 73 -1.37 16.43 5.83
CA PRO A 73 -0.10 15.85 6.27
C PRO A 73 0.16 14.52 5.55
N ARG A 74 1.43 14.18 5.34
CA ARG A 74 1.80 12.87 4.78
C ARG A 74 1.35 11.76 5.74
N LEU A 75 0.71 10.73 5.19
CA LEU A 75 0.34 9.53 5.94
C LEU A 75 1.60 8.84 6.46
N ARG A 76 1.58 8.44 7.73
CA ARG A 76 2.60 7.55 8.29
C ARG A 76 2.30 6.12 7.87
N LEU A 77 3.31 5.27 7.94
CA LEU A 77 3.15 3.84 7.67
C LEU A 77 2.08 3.21 8.59
N LYS A 78 2.07 3.57 9.88
CA LYS A 78 1.03 3.14 10.84
C LYS A 78 -0.38 3.65 10.53
N ASP A 79 -0.49 4.76 9.79
CA ASP A 79 -1.79 5.31 9.36
C ASP A 79 -2.34 4.55 8.13
N THR A 80 -1.50 3.76 7.44
CA THR A 80 -1.86 2.99 6.24
C THR A 80 -2.18 1.52 6.52
N SER A 81 -1.74 1.00 7.65
CA SER A 81 -2.18 -0.29 8.17
C SER A 81 -3.61 -0.12 8.68
N ARG A 82 -4.58 -0.38 7.82
CA ARG A 82 -6.00 -0.44 8.22
C ARG A 82 -6.13 -1.50 9.30
N GLU A 83 -6.57 -1.10 10.49
CA GLU A 83 -7.15 -2.02 11.48
C GLU A 83 -8.31 -2.73 10.77
N THR A 84 -8.21 -4.06 10.69
CA THR A 84 -9.36 -4.93 10.39
C THR A 84 -10.40 -4.79 11.48
#